data_AF-E2ZE96-F1
#
_entry.id   AF-E2ZE96-F1
#
_cell.length_a   1.000
_cell.length_b   1.000
_cell.length_c   1.000
_cell.angle_alpha   90.00
_cell.angle_beta   90.00
_cell.angle_gamma   90.00
#
_symmetry.space_group_name_H-M   'P 1'
#
loop_
_entity.id
_entity.type
_entity.pdbx_description
1 polymer ?
#
loop_
_entity_poly.entity_id
_entity_poly.type
_entity_poly.pdbx_seq_one_letter_code
_entity_poly.pdbx_strand_id
1 'polypeptide(L)'
;MKKTDKLKNFEKDFEELERLVDSLDNPGLTLQESLDIFEKAVKLSGTCESALEYARQRAQALAEVRGEQATQAEDTTGAYEEGTLGL
;
A
#
# COMPACT_ATOMS: atom_id res chain seq x y z
N MET A 1 16.43 -7.53 -0.84
CA MET A 1 15.82 -6.45 -0.05
C MET A 1 14.51 -6.95 0.52
N LYS A 2 14.26 -6.87 1.84
CA LYS A 2 13.03 -7.43 2.42
C LYS A 2 11.87 -6.47 2.13
N LYS A 3 10.64 -6.98 1.94
CA LYS A 3 9.46 -6.15 1.62
C LYS A 3 9.19 -5.07 2.70
N THR A 4 9.54 -5.36 3.95
CA THR A 4 9.48 -4.40 5.07
C THR A 4 10.46 -3.24 4.92
N ASP A 5 11.63 -3.45 4.31
CA ASP A 5 12.63 -2.40 4.10
C ASP A 5 12.14 -1.37 3.07
N LYS A 6 11.34 -1.82 2.08
CA LYS A 6 10.71 -0.92 1.10
C LYS A 6 9.75 0.08 1.76
N LEU A 7 8.99 -0.35 2.77
CA LEU A 7 8.11 0.54 3.53
C LEU A 7 8.89 1.54 4.38
N LYS A 8 9.96 1.09 5.03
CA LYS A 8 10.79 1.96 5.88
C LYS A 8 11.45 3.08 5.09
N ASN A 9 11.79 2.84 3.83
CA ASN A 9 12.46 3.81 3.00
C ASN A 9 11.49 4.66 2.18
N PHE A 10 10.19 4.38 2.19
CA PHE A 10 9.21 5.05 1.33
C PHE A 10 9.27 6.57 1.47
N GLU A 11 9.18 7.11 2.69
CA GLU A 11 9.18 8.57 2.91
C GLU A 11 10.46 9.22 2.35
N LYS A 12 11.60 8.55 2.53
CA LYS A 12 12.89 9.02 2.02
C LYS A 12 12.96 8.96 0.50
N ASP A 13 12.54 7.84 -0.08
CA ASP A 13 12.55 7.62 -1.53
C ASP A 13 11.57 8.57 -2.23
N PHE A 14 10.44 8.89 -1.58
CA PHE A 14 9.46 9.85 -2.06
C PHE A 14 10.00 11.29 -2.01
N GLU A 15 10.60 11.70 -0.89
CA GLU A 15 11.23 13.03 -0.77
C GLU A 15 12.34 13.24 -1.81
N GLU A 16 13.15 12.22 -2.08
CA GLU A 16 14.19 12.30 -3.11
C GLU A 16 13.59 12.36 -4.53
N LEU A 17 12.45 11.71 -4.77
CA LEU A 17 11.73 11.82 -6.05
C LEU A 17 11.23 13.24 -6.27
N GLU A 18 10.64 13.88 -5.25
CA GLU A 18 10.20 15.28 -5.32
C GLU A 18 11.37 16.20 -5.68
N ARG A 19 12.52 16.04 -5.03
CA ARG A 19 13.72 16.84 -5.36
C ARG A 19 14.23 16.62 -6.79
N LEU A 20 14.17 15.40 -7.31
CA LEU A 20 14.55 15.10 -8.69
C LEU A 20 13.58 15.78 -9.67
N VAL A 21 12.28 15.78 -9.38
CA VAL A 21 11.28 16.48 -10.19
C VAL A 21 11.49 17.98 -10.15
N ASP A 22 11.69 18.57 -8.97
CA ASP A 22 12.02 20.00 -8.82
C ASP A 22 13.29 20.38 -9.57
N SER A 23 14.28 19.47 -9.61
CA SER A 23 15.52 19.71 -10.35
C SER A 23 15.30 19.80 -11.86
N LEU A 24 14.30 19.09 -12.41
CA LEU A 24 13.97 19.14 -13.86
C LEU A 24 13.43 20.50 -14.30
N ASP A 25 12.91 21.32 -13.39
CA ASP A 25 12.43 22.68 -13.70
C ASP A 25 13.56 23.71 -13.87
N ASN A 26 14.82 23.30 -13.65
CA ASN A 26 15.97 24.18 -13.82
C ASN A 26 16.27 24.44 -15.31
N PRO A 27 16.14 25.69 -15.81
CA PRO A 27 16.37 26.02 -17.22
C PRO A 27 17.84 25.93 -17.65
N GLY A 28 18.77 25.78 -16.71
CA GLY A 28 20.20 25.64 -16.97
C GLY A 28 20.67 24.21 -17.24
N LEU A 29 19.79 23.21 -17.14
CA LEU A 29 20.15 21.82 -17.39
C LEU A 29 20.48 21.59 -18.86
N THR A 30 21.58 20.88 -19.09
CA THR A 30 21.83 20.30 -20.41
C THR A 30 20.91 19.11 -20.64
N LEU A 31 20.69 18.78 -21.92
CA LEU A 31 19.85 17.63 -22.30
C LEU A 31 20.32 16.32 -21.65
N GLN A 32 21.64 16.12 -21.53
CA GLN A 32 22.20 14.92 -20.90
C GLN A 32 21.88 14.89 -19.40
N GLU A 33 22.01 16.01 -18.69
CA GLU A 33 21.67 16.07 -17.26
C GLU A 33 20.18 15.87 -17.02
N SER A 34 19.32 16.45 -17.88
CA SER A 34 17.87 16.21 -17.83
C SER A 34 17.53 14.73 -18.01
N LEU A 35 18.20 14.04 -18.94
CA LEU A 35 18.02 12.60 -19.15
C LEU A 35 18.47 11.79 -17.92
N ASP A 36 19.63 12.12 -17.35
CA ASP A 36 20.15 11.43 -16.17
C ASP A 36 19.24 11.59 -14.94
N ILE A 37 18.69 12.79 -14.72
CA ILE A 37 17.73 13.07 -13.66
C ILE A 37 16.43 12.30 -13.91
N PHE A 38 15.92 12.34 -15.14
CA PHE A 38 14.70 11.63 -15.52
C PHE A 38 14.82 10.11 -15.29
N GLU A 39 15.92 9.49 -15.71
CA GLU A 39 16.15 8.07 -15.48
C GLU A 39 16.16 7.70 -13.99
N LYS A 40 16.76 8.54 -13.14
CA LYS A 40 16.76 8.35 -11.68
C LYS A 40 15.35 8.48 -11.12
N ALA A 41 14.60 9.51 -11.53
CA ALA A 41 13.23 9.74 -11.10
C ALA A 41 12.32 8.55 -11.47
N VAL A 42 12.43 8.02 -12.69
CA VAL A 42 11.67 6.83 -13.13
C VAL A 42 11.99 5.61 -12.27
N LYS A 43 13.28 5.32 -12.00
CA LYS A 43 13.67 4.19 -11.14
C LYS A 43 13.13 4.33 -9.72
N LEU A 44 13.18 5.54 -9.18
CA LEU A 44 12.74 5.84 -7.81
C LEU A 44 11.21 5.78 -7.70
N SER A 45 10.49 6.26 -8.70
CA SER A 45 9.02 6.15 -8.77
C SER A 45 8.55 4.68 -8.73
N GLY A 46 9.18 3.77 -9.49
CA GLY A 46 8.85 2.34 -9.44
C GLY A 46 9.17 1.69 -8.09
N THR A 47 10.14 2.23 -7.34
CA THR A 47 10.43 1.80 -5.96
C THR A 47 9.30 2.23 -5.01
N CYS A 48 8.81 3.47 -5.15
CA CYS A 48 7.66 3.98 -4.40
C CYS A 48 6.39 3.18 -4.69
N GLU A 49 6.07 2.93 -5.96
CA GLU A 49 4.93 2.10 -6.38
C GLU A 49 5.00 0.69 -5.78
N SER A 50 6.18 0.07 -5.81
CA SER A 50 6.38 -1.25 -5.19
C SER A 50 6.12 -1.25 -3.68
N ALA A 51 6.47 -0.16 -2.98
CA ALA A 51 6.23 -0.03 -1.55
C ALA A 51 4.73 0.14 -1.26
N LEU A 52 4.05 0.99 -2.03
CA LEU A 52 2.60 1.20 -1.94
C LEU A 52 1.81 -0.09 -2.22
N GLU A 53 2.20 -0.84 -3.25
CA GLU A 53 1.56 -2.12 -3.57
C GLU A 53 1.72 -3.13 -2.43
N TYR A 54 2.90 -3.21 -1.83
CA TYR A 54 3.10 -4.07 -0.66
C TYR A 54 2.25 -3.62 0.54
N ALA A 55 2.14 -2.31 0.79
CA ALA A 55 1.29 -1.77 1.84
C ALA A 55 -0.20 -2.13 1.59
N ARG A 56 -0.66 -2.01 0.35
CA ARG A 56 -2.02 -2.38 -0.09
C ARG A 56 -2.31 -3.86 0.16
N GLN A 57 -1.43 -4.75 -0.30
CA GLN A 57 -1.56 -6.19 -0.09
C GLN A 57 -1.64 -6.54 1.39
N ARG A 58 -0.80 -5.91 2.22
CA ARG A 58 -0.80 -6.13 3.67
C ARG A 58 -2.09 -5.64 4.32
N ALA A 59 -2.59 -4.47 3.90
CA ALA A 59 -3.86 -3.94 4.41
C ALA A 59 -5.05 -4.83 4.05
N GLN A 60 -5.08 -5.36 2.82
CA GLN A 60 -6.12 -6.28 2.37
C GLN A 60 -6.10 -7.59 3.18
N ALA A 61 -4.94 -8.21 3.35
CA ALA A 61 -4.82 -9.44 4.14
C ALA A 61 -5.28 -9.23 5.59
N LEU A 62 -4.98 -8.08 6.20
CA LEU A 62 -5.44 -7.74 7.55
C LEU A 62 -6.97 -7.53 7.61
N ALA A 63 -7.58 -6.98 6.55
CA ALA A 63 -9.02 -6.78 6.47
C ALA A 63 -9.77 -8.11 6.30
N GLU A 64 -9.24 -9.03 5.49
CA GLU A 64 -9.80 -10.38 5.28
C GLU A 64 -9.79 -11.19 6.59
N VAL A 65 -8.67 -11.20 7.32
CA VAL A 65 -8.57 -11.85 8.65
C VAL A 65 -9.61 -11.30 9.63
N ARG A 66 -9.88 -9.99 9.59
CA ARG A 66 -10.91 -9.37 10.43
C ARG A 66 -12.33 -9.81 10.03
N GLY A 67 -12.59 -9.99 8.74
CA GLY A 67 -13.87 -10.47 8.23
C GLY A 67 -14.16 -11.91 8.63
N GLU A 68 -13.16 -12.79 8.60
CA GLU A 68 -13.28 -14.20 9.02
C GLU A 68 -13.53 -14.37 10.53
N GLN A 69 -13.00 -13.45 11.34
CA GLN A 69 -13.27 -13.43 12.79
C GLN A 69 -14.68 -12.91 13.11
N ALA A 70 -15.25 -12.04 12.27
CA ALA A 70 -16.61 -11.54 12.43
C ALA A 70 -17.65 -12.60 12.07
N THR A 71 -17.42 -13.40 11.03
CA THR A 71 -18.37 -14.46 10.60
C THR A 71 -18.44 -15.64 11.57
N GLN A 72 -17.38 -15.93 12.33
CA GLN A 72 -17.41 -16.97 13.38
C GLN A 72 -18.12 -16.53 14.67
N ALA A 73 -18.30 -15.23 14.90
CA ALA A 73 -18.99 -14.73 16.08
C ALA A 73 -20.53 -14.78 15.96
N GLU A 74 -21.07 -14.89 14.73
CA GLU A 74 -22.52 -14.83 14.49
C GLU A 74 -23.21 -16.21 14.38
N ASP A 75 -22.47 -17.32 14.47
CA ASP A 75 -23.02 -18.68 14.31
C ASP A 75 -23.41 -19.36 15.66
N THR A 76 -23.57 -18.60 16.75
CA THR A 76 -23.96 -19.15 18.07
C THR A 76 -25.14 -18.44 18.74
N THR A 77 -26.10 -17.88 17.98
CA THR A 77 -27.37 -17.42 18.57
C THR A 77 -28.53 -17.53 17.58
N GLY A 78 -29.23 -18.66 17.58
CA GLY A 78 -30.41 -18.82 16.73
C GLY A 78 -31.15 -20.16 16.76
N ALA A 79 -31.17 -20.87 17.90
CA ALA A 79 -32.05 -22.03 18.06
C ALA A 79 -32.64 -22.04 19.49
N TYR A 80 -33.55 -21.10 19.76
CA TYR A 80 -34.47 -21.21 20.89
C TYR A 80 -35.92 -21.15 20.41
N GLU A 81 -36.55 -22.32 20.53
CA GLU A 81 -37.96 -22.57 20.87
C GLU A 81 -39.05 -22.01 19.95
N GLU A 82 -39.37 -22.78 18.91
CA GLU A 82 -40.72 -22.80 18.34
C GLU A 82 -41.65 -23.50 19.34
N GLY A 83 -42.22 -22.71 20.25
CA GLY A 83 -43.27 -23.14 21.17
C GLY A 83 -44.52 -23.56 20.40
N THR A 84 -44.62 -24.85 20.11
CA THR A 84 -45.87 -25.49 19.68
C THR A 84 -46.74 -25.74 20.91
N LEU A 85 -47.49 -24.71 21.32
CA LEU A 85 -48.67 -24.89 22.17
C LEU A 85 -49.80 -25.45 21.29
N GLY A 86 -49.80 -26.77 21.13
CA GLY A 86 -50.88 -27.54 20.50
C GLY A 86 -51.47 -28.56 21.48
N LEU A 87 -52.71 -28.28 21.88
CA LEU A 87 -53.68 -29.09 22.65
C LEU A 87 -53.50 -29.16 24.17
#